data_AF-A0AA86QIX3-F1
#
_entry.id   AF-A0AA86QIX3-F1
#
_cell.length_a   1.000
_cell.length_b   1.000
_cell.length_c   1.000
_cell.angle_alpha   90.00
_cell.angle_beta   90.00
_cell.angle_gamma   90.00
#
_symmetry.space_group_name_H-M   'P 1'
#
loop_
_entity.id
_entity.type
_entity.pdbx_description
1 polymer ?
#
loop_
_entity_poly.entity_id
_entity_poly.type
_entity_poly.pdbx_seq_one_letter_code
_entity_poly.pdbx_strand_id
1 'polypeptide(L)'
;MPSSKINTEEALLMIAQQLAKQNGISALKLIDNHKLLDQQLIASFKFDWEAVSEQLGTTKAQVYRWYFDTHQRNLYGNVNQEDMATIRKEVKKAVAKGQDLGLPFQKDLKSKLSQVYHRNSFTVAFNNCKRLIIMDFQKNSVHSASNDTNSISDHSSELAKEPVKEEKIDNLSFIAHSPFEEVAPNDFFFDFFNLVFE
;
A
#
# COMPACT_ATOMS: atom_id res chain seq x y z
N MET A 1 1.05 -14.78 -20.36
CA MET A 1 1.75 -15.73 -19.48
C MET A 1 0.70 -16.44 -18.63
N PRO A 2 0.58 -17.78 -18.67
CA PRO A 2 -0.34 -18.48 -17.78
C PRO A 2 0.11 -18.24 -16.33
N SER A 3 -0.80 -17.70 -15.52
CA SER A 3 -0.63 -17.56 -14.08
C SER A 3 -0.72 -18.95 -13.45
N SER A 4 0.37 -19.73 -13.50
CA SER A 4 0.47 -20.96 -12.73
C SER A 4 0.39 -20.59 -11.24
N LYS A 5 -0.67 -21.06 -10.58
CA LYS A 5 -0.84 -20.90 -9.14
C LYS A 5 0.31 -21.65 -8.47
N ILE A 6 1.13 -20.95 -7.69
CA ILE A 6 2.26 -21.55 -6.97
C ILE A 6 1.71 -22.60 -5.98
N ASN A 7 2.26 -23.81 -6.05
CA ASN A 7 1.98 -24.87 -5.09
C ASN A 7 2.70 -24.55 -3.77
N THR A 8 1.94 -24.34 -2.70
CA THR A 8 2.48 -23.93 -1.40
C THR A 8 3.47 -24.92 -0.82
N GLU A 9 3.13 -26.22 -0.83
CA GLU A 9 3.97 -27.25 -0.19
C GLU A 9 5.31 -27.39 -0.92
N GLU A 10 5.25 -27.43 -2.25
CA GLU A 10 6.42 -27.52 -3.11
C GLU A 10 7.30 -26.27 -2.98
N ALA A 11 6.71 -25.07 -3.01
CA ALA A 11 7.46 -23.83 -2.87
C ALA A 11 8.16 -23.72 -1.50
N LEU A 12 7.49 -24.11 -0.42
CA LEU A 12 8.10 -24.13 0.91
C LEU A 12 9.23 -25.16 1.01
N LEU A 13 9.07 -26.34 0.40
CA LEU A 13 10.11 -27.35 0.32
C LEU A 13 11.36 -26.81 -0.41
N MET A 14 11.18 -26.16 -1.56
CA MET A 14 12.30 -25.58 -2.33
C MET A 14 13.00 -24.46 -1.56
N ILE A 15 12.24 -23.59 -0.88
CA ILE A 15 12.82 -22.54 -0.03
C ILE A 15 13.60 -23.14 1.13
N ALA A 16 13.04 -24.14 1.82
CA ALA A 16 13.68 -24.83 2.93
C ALA A 16 14.97 -25.54 2.50
N GLN A 17 14.97 -26.20 1.33
CA GLN A 17 16.17 -26.84 0.78
C GLN A 17 17.25 -25.80 0.44
N GLN A 18 16.86 -24.66 -0.12
CA GLN A 18 17.82 -23.62 -0.46
C GLN A 18 18.40 -22.96 0.80
N LEU A 19 17.58 -22.71 1.82
CA LEU A 19 18.07 -22.23 3.13
C LEU A 19 18.95 -23.25 3.83
N ALA A 20 18.63 -24.54 3.74
CA ALA A 20 19.42 -25.61 4.33
C ALA A 20 20.86 -25.63 3.77
N LYS A 21 21.01 -25.40 2.46
CA LYS A 21 22.33 -25.28 1.81
C LYS A 21 23.13 -24.07 2.33
N GLN A 22 22.46 -22.98 2.69
CA GLN A 22 23.11 -21.75 3.17
C GLN A 22 23.47 -21.81 4.65
N ASN A 23 22.57 -22.30 5.49
CA ASN A 23 22.65 -22.16 6.95
C ASN A 23 22.99 -23.47 7.67
N GLY A 24 23.08 -24.60 6.95
CA GLY A 24 23.38 -25.91 7.52
C GLY A 24 22.25 -26.53 8.38
N ILE A 25 21.06 -25.90 8.41
CA ILE A 25 19.88 -26.42 9.11
C ILE A 25 19.16 -27.41 8.20
N SER A 26 18.71 -28.55 8.75
CA SER A 26 17.95 -29.54 7.97
C SER A 26 16.66 -28.93 7.38
N ALA A 27 16.43 -29.16 6.08
CA ALA A 27 15.24 -28.69 5.37
C ALA A 27 13.94 -29.20 6.02
N LEU A 28 13.92 -30.45 6.52
CA LEU A 28 12.76 -31.03 7.20
C LEU A 28 12.38 -30.20 8.44
N LYS A 29 13.38 -29.78 9.23
CA LYS A 29 13.16 -28.95 10.43
C LYS A 29 12.58 -27.57 10.09
N LEU A 30 12.92 -27.01 8.93
CA LEU A 30 12.39 -25.73 8.47
C LEU A 30 10.93 -25.87 7.99
N ILE A 31 10.59 -26.98 7.33
CA ILE A 31 9.22 -27.26 6.88
C ILE A 31 8.31 -27.56 8.07
N ASP A 32 8.79 -28.31 9.07
CA ASP A 32 8.00 -28.59 10.27
C ASP A 32 7.73 -27.33 11.10
N ASN A 33 8.53 -26.28 10.93
CA ASN A 33 8.38 -25.01 11.65
C ASN A 33 8.52 -23.81 10.70
N HIS A 34 7.41 -23.44 10.07
CA HIS A 34 7.35 -22.30 9.15
C HIS A 34 7.77 -20.96 9.78
N LYS A 35 7.61 -20.77 11.10
CA LYS A 35 8.11 -19.57 11.78
C LYS A 35 9.63 -19.54 11.83
N LEU A 36 10.26 -20.68 12.07
CA LEU A 36 11.70 -20.81 12.01
C LEU A 36 12.20 -20.59 10.57
N LEU A 37 11.51 -21.14 9.57
CA LEU A 37 11.81 -20.89 8.15
C LEU A 37 11.80 -19.38 7.86
N ASP A 38 10.76 -18.66 8.26
CA ASP A 38 10.67 -17.22 8.04
C ASP A 38 11.80 -16.45 8.74
N GLN A 39 12.11 -16.80 9.99
CA GLN A 39 13.23 -16.21 10.73
C GLN A 39 14.57 -16.42 10.03
N GLN A 40 14.83 -17.64 9.53
CA GLN A 40 16.06 -17.96 8.82
C GLN A 40 16.13 -17.28 7.45
N LEU A 41 14.99 -17.14 6.78
CA LEU A 41 14.89 -16.43 5.51
C LEU A 41 15.18 -14.93 5.67
N ILE A 42 14.57 -14.28 6.67
CA ILE A 42 14.80 -12.86 6.96
C ILE A 42 16.24 -12.61 7.40
N ALA A 43 16.83 -13.53 8.16
CA ALA A 43 18.23 -13.44 8.55
C ALA A 43 19.19 -13.67 7.37
N SER A 44 18.75 -14.35 6.30
CA SER A 44 19.54 -14.56 5.09
C SER A 44 19.52 -13.32 4.20
N PHE A 45 20.57 -12.50 4.32
CA PHE A 45 20.74 -11.27 3.51
C PHE A 45 20.82 -11.56 1.99
N LYS A 46 21.22 -12.78 1.60
CA LYS A 46 21.41 -13.19 0.20
C LYS A 46 20.69 -14.50 -0.09
N PHE A 47 19.38 -14.53 0.10
CA PHE A 47 18.59 -15.65 -0.34
C PHE A 47 18.47 -15.70 -1.87
N ASP A 48 18.77 -16.86 -2.44
CA ASP A 48 18.75 -17.07 -3.89
C ASP A 48 17.35 -17.45 -4.37
N TRP A 49 16.55 -16.42 -4.64
CA TRP A 49 15.20 -16.57 -5.19
C TRP A 49 15.19 -17.10 -6.64
N GLU A 50 16.28 -16.93 -7.38
CA GLU A 50 16.36 -17.38 -8.78
C GLU A 50 16.35 -18.92 -8.81
N ALA A 51 17.24 -19.53 -8.01
CA ALA A 51 17.34 -20.99 -7.89
C ALA A 51 16.03 -21.66 -7.46
N VAL A 52 15.24 -21.00 -6.60
CA VAL A 52 13.91 -21.50 -6.20
C VAL A 52 12.93 -21.38 -7.37
N SER A 53 12.94 -20.26 -8.08
CA SER A 53 12.01 -20.01 -9.17
C SER A 53 12.21 -20.91 -10.38
N GLU A 54 13.47 -21.23 -10.70
CA GLU A 54 13.84 -22.19 -11.75
C GLU A 54 13.25 -23.58 -11.46
N GLN A 55 13.36 -24.05 -10.21
CA GLN A 55 12.81 -25.35 -9.78
C GLN A 55 11.28 -25.38 -9.84
N LEU A 56 10.63 -24.25 -9.57
CA LEU A 56 9.17 -24.13 -9.60
C LEU A 56 8.61 -23.83 -11.00
N GLY A 57 9.46 -23.60 -12.00
CA GLY A 57 9.03 -23.17 -13.35
C GLY A 57 8.25 -21.85 -13.33
N THR A 58 8.58 -20.94 -12.41
CA THR A 58 7.95 -19.62 -12.27
C THR A 58 9.00 -18.53 -12.28
N THR A 59 8.57 -17.26 -12.32
CA THR A 59 9.52 -16.15 -12.21
C THR A 59 9.90 -15.88 -10.76
N LYS A 60 11.15 -15.47 -10.52
CA LYS A 60 11.63 -14.98 -9.22
C LYS A 60 10.66 -13.98 -8.57
N ALA A 61 10.15 -13.02 -9.34
CA ALA A 61 9.22 -12.01 -8.85
C ALA A 61 7.91 -12.62 -8.32
N GLN A 62 7.38 -13.66 -8.98
CA GLN A 62 6.18 -14.35 -8.52
C GLN A 62 6.41 -15.09 -7.21
N VAL A 63 7.51 -15.83 -7.08
CA VAL A 63 7.85 -16.58 -5.85
C VAL A 63 8.05 -15.62 -4.68
N TYR A 64 8.82 -14.55 -4.91
CA TYR A 64 9.06 -13.51 -3.91
C TYR A 64 7.74 -12.90 -3.42
N ARG A 65 6.89 -12.42 -4.33
CA ARG A 65 5.59 -11.82 -3.98
C ARG A 65 4.69 -12.81 -3.28
N TRP A 66 4.58 -14.03 -3.79
CA TRP A 66 3.79 -15.06 -3.16
C TRP A 66 4.24 -15.31 -1.72
N TYR A 67 5.55 -15.39 -1.47
CA TYR A 67 6.07 -15.63 -0.13
C TYR A 67 5.71 -14.49 0.82
N PHE A 68 6.07 -13.25 0.49
CA PHE A 68 5.89 -12.10 1.39
C PHE A 68 4.41 -11.66 1.51
N ASP A 69 3.64 -11.71 0.42
CA ASP A 69 2.26 -11.20 0.41
C ASP A 69 1.22 -12.25 0.80
N THR A 70 1.49 -13.53 0.51
CA THR A 70 0.53 -14.62 0.74
C THR A 70 0.97 -15.52 1.88
N HIS A 71 2.13 -16.17 1.77
CA HIS A 71 2.57 -17.13 2.79
C HIS A 71 2.78 -16.47 4.15
N GLN A 72 3.52 -15.37 4.20
CA GLN A 72 3.83 -14.69 5.45
C GLN A 72 2.57 -14.14 6.14
N ARG A 73 1.57 -13.69 5.38
CA ARG A 73 0.27 -13.28 5.92
C ARG A 73 -0.51 -14.45 6.55
N ASN A 74 -0.48 -15.62 5.92
CA ASN A 74 -1.09 -16.81 6.51
C ASN A 74 -0.34 -17.26 7.77
N LEU A 75 0.97 -17.03 7.84
CA LEU A 75 1.81 -17.40 8.98
C LEU A 75 1.55 -16.52 10.22
N TYR A 76 1.43 -15.20 10.05
CA TYR A 76 1.25 -14.26 11.16
C TYR A 76 -0.20 -13.82 11.40
N GLY A 77 -1.10 -14.16 10.48
CA GLY A 77 -2.52 -13.82 10.57
C GLY A 77 -2.83 -12.38 10.15
N ASN A 78 -4.11 -12.03 10.27
CA ASN A 78 -4.65 -10.73 9.89
C ASN A 78 -4.82 -9.80 11.09
N VAL A 79 -4.97 -8.51 10.82
CA VAL A 79 -5.35 -7.52 11.83
C VAL A 79 -6.73 -7.85 12.38
N ASN A 80 -6.90 -7.78 13.72
CA ASN A 80 -8.18 -8.08 14.36
C ASN A 80 -9.25 -7.01 14.00
N GLN A 81 -10.52 -7.32 14.23
CA GLN A 81 -11.62 -6.44 13.80
C GLN A 81 -11.63 -5.09 14.53
N GLU A 82 -11.24 -5.07 15.81
CA GLU A 82 -11.20 -3.85 16.62
C GLU A 82 -10.13 -2.88 16.12
N ASP A 83 -8.91 -3.37 15.92
CA ASP A 83 -7.82 -2.58 15.35
C ASP A 83 -8.10 -2.19 13.89
N MET A 84 -8.80 -3.03 13.12
CA MET A 84 -9.28 -2.65 11.79
C MET A 84 -10.25 -1.47 11.84
N ALA A 85 -11.13 -1.41 12.85
CA ALA A 85 -12.01 -0.26 13.06
C ALA A 85 -11.21 1.00 13.43
N THR A 86 -10.19 0.86 14.27
CA THR A 86 -9.26 1.95 14.64
C THR A 86 -8.51 2.48 13.41
N ILE A 87 -7.91 1.60 12.60
CA ILE A 87 -7.24 1.96 11.34
C ILE A 87 -8.19 2.74 10.44
N ARG A 88 -9.40 2.23 10.21
CA ARG A 88 -10.40 2.90 9.36
C ARG A 88 -10.76 4.28 9.89
N LYS A 89 -10.99 4.40 11.20
CA LYS A 89 -11.37 5.66 11.86
C LYS A 89 -10.26 6.71 11.71
N GLU A 90 -9.03 6.35 12.04
CA GLU A 90 -7.89 7.29 12.00
C GLU A 90 -7.56 7.69 10.56
N VAL A 91 -7.57 6.76 9.60
CA VAL A 91 -7.36 7.08 8.18
C VAL A 91 -8.46 8.01 7.66
N LYS A 92 -9.73 7.75 7.99
CA LYS A 92 -10.85 8.62 7.58
C LYS A 92 -10.71 10.03 8.12
N LYS A 93 -10.30 10.16 9.38
CA LYS A 93 -10.03 11.45 10.04
C LYS A 93 -8.86 12.19 9.38
N ALA A 94 -7.78 11.49 9.05
CA ALA A 94 -6.63 12.06 8.38
C ALA A 94 -6.96 12.55 6.96
N VAL A 95 -7.69 11.75 6.17
CA VAL A 95 -8.14 12.14 4.83
C VAL A 95 -9.05 13.38 4.89
N ALA A 96 -10.02 13.42 5.80
CA ALA A 96 -10.90 14.57 5.96
C ALA A 96 -10.15 15.86 6.36
N LYS A 97 -8.97 15.74 6.96
CA LYS A 97 -8.10 16.86 7.35
C LYS A 97 -7.04 17.21 6.29
N GLY A 98 -6.96 16.48 5.18
CA GLY A 98 -5.88 16.63 4.20
C GLY A 98 -4.49 16.26 4.76
N GLN A 99 -4.44 15.41 5.79
CA GLN A 99 -3.19 14.99 6.41
C GLN A 99 -2.46 13.94 5.55
N ASP A 100 -1.13 14.03 5.49
CA ASP A 100 -0.31 13.02 4.83
C ASP A 100 -0.39 11.66 5.53
N LEU A 101 -0.54 10.61 4.72
CA LEU A 101 -0.67 9.20 5.14
C LEU A 101 0.67 8.44 5.00
N GLY A 102 1.78 9.16 5.08
CA GLY A 102 3.14 8.63 4.99
C GLY A 102 3.60 7.85 6.22
N LEU A 103 4.91 7.62 6.30
CA LEU A 103 5.52 6.80 7.35
C LEU A 103 5.32 7.31 8.77
N PRO A 104 5.41 8.63 9.06
CA PRO A 104 5.16 9.13 10.41
C PRO A 104 3.75 8.80 10.90
N PHE A 105 2.74 8.95 10.02
CA PHE A 105 1.36 8.60 10.32
C PHE A 105 1.20 7.10 10.59
N GLN A 106 1.82 6.24 9.77
CA GLN A 106 1.75 4.80 9.96
C GLN A 106 2.42 4.35 11.26
N LYS A 107 3.53 4.98 11.67
CA LYS A 107 4.19 4.71 12.96
C LYS A 107 3.29 5.11 14.13
N ASP A 108 2.72 6.32 14.10
CA ASP A 108 1.76 6.78 15.12
C ASP A 108 0.55 5.85 15.19
N LEU A 109 -0.04 5.51 14.04
CA LEU A 109 -1.18 4.61 13.96
C LEU A 109 -0.88 3.23 14.54
N LYS A 110 0.29 2.65 14.25
CA LYS A 110 0.71 1.36 14.82
C LYS A 110 0.75 1.40 16.35
N SER A 111 1.20 2.51 16.95
CA SER A 111 1.28 2.64 18.40
C SER A 111 -0.08 2.69 19.11
N LYS A 112 -1.15 3.00 18.36
CA LYS A 112 -2.53 3.04 18.86
C LYS A 112 -3.25 1.69 18.83
N LEU A 113 -2.64 0.66 18.23
CA LEU A 113 -3.25 -0.65 18.08
C LEU A 113 -3.09 -1.48 19.36
N SER A 114 -4.04 -2.38 19.60
CA SER A 114 -4.07 -3.23 20.80
C SER A 114 -2.88 -4.19 20.92
N GLN A 115 -2.21 -4.50 19.80
CA GLN A 115 -1.10 -5.43 19.74
C GLN A 115 -0.09 -5.09 18.64
N VAL A 116 1.08 -5.74 18.73
CA VAL A 116 2.14 -5.63 17.72
C VAL A 116 1.83 -6.58 16.56
N TYR A 117 1.59 -5.99 15.39
CA TYR A 117 1.35 -6.74 14.16
C TYR A 117 2.61 -6.95 13.33
N HIS A 118 2.66 -8.08 12.62
CA HIS A 118 3.61 -8.28 11.55
C HIS A 118 3.46 -7.19 10.47
N ARG A 119 4.58 -6.73 9.90
CA ARG A 119 4.64 -5.62 8.94
C ARG A 119 3.62 -5.79 7.81
N ASN A 120 3.60 -6.95 7.17
CA ASN A 120 2.78 -7.18 5.98
C ASN A 120 1.29 -7.22 6.32
N SER A 121 0.91 -7.76 7.48
CA SER A 121 -0.49 -7.77 7.94
C SER A 121 -0.99 -6.34 8.14
N PHE A 122 -0.19 -5.49 8.79
CA PHE A 122 -0.52 -4.08 8.94
C PHE A 122 -0.56 -3.33 7.60
N THR A 123 0.47 -3.47 6.76
CA THR A 123 0.58 -2.71 5.50
C THR A 123 -0.59 -3.02 4.57
N VAL A 124 -0.99 -4.29 4.45
CA VAL A 124 -2.15 -4.68 3.64
C VAL A 124 -3.45 -4.11 4.20
N ALA A 125 -3.67 -4.23 5.52
CA ALA A 125 -4.83 -3.65 6.19
C ALA A 125 -4.94 -2.14 5.95
N PHE A 126 -3.83 -1.42 6.18
CA PHE A 126 -3.72 0.02 6.00
C PHE A 126 -4.00 0.45 4.56
N ASN A 127 -3.33 -0.17 3.58
CA ASN A 127 -3.49 0.18 2.16
C ASN A 127 -4.90 -0.10 1.66
N ASN A 128 -5.51 -1.21 2.10
CA ASN A 128 -6.91 -1.51 1.77
C ASN A 128 -7.86 -0.46 2.35
N CYS A 129 -7.68 -0.07 3.62
CA CYS A 129 -8.50 0.98 4.23
C CYS A 129 -8.30 2.33 3.54
N LYS A 130 -7.05 2.74 3.30
CA LYS A 130 -6.71 3.98 2.59
C LYS A 130 -7.39 4.05 1.23
N ARG A 131 -7.28 2.99 0.43
CA ARG A 131 -7.90 2.93 -0.91
C ARG A 131 -9.42 3.12 -0.84
N LEU A 132 -10.10 2.35 0.02
CA LEU A 132 -11.57 2.42 0.14
C LEU A 132 -12.03 3.81 0.58
N ILE A 133 -11.35 4.41 1.56
CA ILE A 133 -11.72 5.73 2.09
C ILE A 133 -11.49 6.83 1.06
N ILE A 134 -10.38 6.80 0.32
CA ILE A 134 -10.12 7.79 -0.73
C ILE A 134 -11.17 7.69 -1.83
N MET A 135 -11.52 6.47 -2.26
CA MET A 135 -12.59 6.25 -3.24
C MET A 135 -13.94 6.79 -2.77
N ASP A 136 -14.31 6.52 -1.51
CA ASP A 136 -15.55 7.04 -0.91
C ASP A 136 -15.56 8.57 -0.84
N PHE A 137 -14.44 9.19 -0.48
CA PHE A 137 -14.30 10.64 -0.39
C PHE A 137 -14.44 11.32 -1.76
N GLN A 138 -13.81 10.75 -2.80
CA GLN A 138 -13.91 11.24 -4.17
C GLN A 138 -15.35 11.14 -4.70
N LYS A 139 -16.04 10.01 -4.47
CA LYS A 139 -17.42 9.82 -4.89
C LYS A 139 -18.37 10.87 -4.29
N ASN A 140 -18.20 11.16 -2.99
CA ASN A 140 -19.03 12.15 -2.31
C ASN A 140 -18.71 13.59 -2.74
N SER A 141 -17.46 13.88 -3.08
CA SER A 141 -17.06 15.20 -3.61
C SER A 141 -17.68 15.49 -4.98
N VAL A 142 -17.81 14.48 -5.86
CA VAL A 142 -18.35 14.65 -7.21
C VAL A 142 -19.86 14.93 -7.19
N HIS A 143 -20.61 14.32 -6.27
CA HIS A 143 -22.06 14.55 -6.15
C HIS A 143 -22.42 15.88 -5.45
N SER A 144 -21.46 16.49 -4.76
CA SER A 144 -21.66 17.80 -4.10
C SER A 144 -21.53 18.97 -5.07
N ALA A 145 -20.83 18.79 -6.20
CA ALA A 145 -20.55 19.84 -7.17
C ALA A 145 -21.61 19.98 -8.29
N SER A 146 -22.65 19.14 -8.29
CA SER A 146 -23.63 19.06 -9.39
C SER A 146 -24.97 19.75 -9.14
N ASN A 147 -25.17 20.39 -7.98
CA ASN A 147 -26.48 20.95 -7.58
C ASN A 147 -26.59 22.49 -7.59
N ASP A 148 -25.56 23.22 -8.02
CA ASP A 148 -25.57 24.70 -8.02
C ASP A 148 -25.81 25.29 -9.43
N THR A 149 -26.77 24.77 -10.20
CA THR A 149 -27.33 25.49 -11.35
C THR A 149 -28.84 25.26 -11.46
N ASN A 150 -29.61 25.87 -10.57
CA ASN A 150 -31.01 26.24 -10.88
C ASN A 150 -31.57 27.19 -9.82
N SER A 151 -31.29 28.49 -9.97
CA SER A 151 -32.25 29.55 -9.63
C SER A 151 -31.72 30.89 -10.12
N ILE A 152 -32.38 31.50 -11.11
CA ILE A 152 -33.03 32.82 -11.02
C ILE A 152 -33.41 33.28 -12.43
N SER A 153 -34.70 33.61 -12.53
CA SER A 153 -35.48 34.07 -13.66
C SER A 153 -35.14 35.47 -14.17
N ASP A 154 -35.51 35.68 -15.44
CA ASP A 154 -35.65 36.94 -16.18
C ASP A 154 -36.08 38.19 -15.36
N HIS A 155 -35.39 39.31 -15.60
CA HIS A 155 -36.02 40.61 -15.87
C HIS A 155 -35.04 41.61 -16.52
N SER A 156 -35.48 42.25 -17.61
CA SER A 156 -34.76 43.26 -18.40
C SER A 156 -34.67 44.64 -17.73
N SER A 157 -33.58 45.41 -17.97
CA SER A 157 -33.58 46.80 -18.55
C SER A 157 -32.29 47.62 -18.27
N GLU A 158 -31.75 48.17 -19.37
CA GLU A 158 -31.11 49.47 -19.66
C GLU A 158 -30.10 50.25 -18.76
N LEU A 159 -28.99 50.62 -19.44
CA LEU A 159 -28.28 51.93 -19.51
C LEU A 159 -27.28 52.41 -18.42
N ALA A 160 -25.99 52.33 -18.81
CA ALA A 160 -24.91 53.33 -18.78
C ALA A 160 -24.43 54.02 -17.47
N LYS A 161 -23.16 53.81 -17.11
CA LYS A 161 -22.05 54.82 -17.17
C LYS A 161 -20.75 54.38 -16.45
N GLU A 162 -19.67 54.43 -17.22
CA GLU A 162 -18.27 54.83 -16.93
C GLU A 162 -17.36 54.17 -15.85
N PRO A 163 -16.02 54.22 -16.07
CA PRO A 163 -15.04 53.29 -15.50
C PRO A 163 -14.15 53.90 -14.41
N VAL A 164 -13.78 53.14 -13.38
CA VAL A 164 -12.69 53.50 -12.44
C VAL A 164 -11.84 52.28 -12.05
N LYS A 165 -10.63 52.28 -12.61
CA LYS A 165 -9.29 51.93 -12.09
C LYS A 165 -9.09 50.73 -11.14
N GLU A 166 -8.30 49.79 -11.68
CA GLU A 166 -7.16 49.06 -11.10
C GLU A 166 -7.10 48.85 -9.58
N GLU A 167 -7.14 47.58 -9.17
CA GLU A 167 -6.12 47.08 -8.25
C GLU A 167 -5.70 45.65 -8.58
N LYS A 168 -4.39 45.47 -8.49
CA LYS A 168 -3.57 44.40 -9.03
C LYS A 168 -3.40 43.33 -7.96
N ILE A 169 -3.79 42.08 -8.23
CA ILE A 169 -3.19 40.92 -7.56
C ILE A 169 -2.85 39.89 -8.63
N ASP A 170 -1.62 40.02 -9.11
CA ASP A 170 -0.90 38.93 -9.77
C ASP A 170 -0.69 37.78 -8.76
N ASN A 171 -0.83 36.56 -9.28
CA ASN A 171 -0.26 35.29 -8.85
C ASN A 171 -1.29 34.21 -8.54
N LEU A 172 -1.59 33.40 -9.55
CA LEU A 172 -1.77 31.95 -9.40
C LEU A 172 -1.49 31.26 -10.76
N SER A 173 -0.31 31.51 -11.30
CA SER A 173 0.36 30.56 -12.21
C SER A 173 1.20 29.62 -11.36
N PHE A 174 0.63 28.50 -10.90
CA PHE A 174 1.47 27.38 -10.45
C PHE A 174 0.74 26.02 -10.59
N ILE A 175 1.06 25.36 -11.71
CA ILE A 175 1.06 23.91 -11.96
C ILE A 175 -0.30 23.19 -11.90
N ALA A 176 -1.06 23.32 -12.98
CA ALA A 176 -1.69 22.15 -13.59
C ALA A 176 -0.70 21.58 -14.62
N HIS A 177 -0.70 20.24 -14.78
CA HIS A 177 0.19 19.39 -15.60
C HIS A 177 1.34 18.75 -14.81
N SER A 178 1.00 17.71 -14.03
CA SER A 178 1.84 16.52 -14.01
C SER A 178 1.09 15.44 -14.80
N PRO A 179 1.64 14.91 -15.89
CA PRO A 179 1.05 13.78 -16.57
C PRO A 179 1.03 12.61 -15.58
N PHE A 180 -0.12 11.95 -15.56
CA PHE A 180 -0.34 10.69 -14.86
C PHE A 180 0.54 9.63 -15.55
N GLU A 181 1.80 9.52 -15.12
CA GLU A 181 2.58 8.33 -15.41
C GLU A 181 1.95 7.18 -14.62
N GLU A 182 1.53 6.14 -15.34
CA GLU A 182 1.30 4.81 -14.78
C GLU A 182 2.59 4.36 -14.08
N VAL A 183 2.71 4.68 -12.79
CA VAL A 183 3.75 4.09 -11.96
C VAL A 183 3.36 2.63 -11.77
N ALA A 184 4.02 1.78 -12.55
CA ALA A 184 3.96 0.34 -12.38
C ALA A 184 4.18 0.01 -10.87
N PRO A 185 3.50 -1.01 -10.32
CA PRO A 185 3.53 -1.32 -8.89
C PRO A 185 4.90 -1.85 -8.38
N ASN A 186 6.00 -1.56 -9.08
CA ASN A 186 7.32 -2.13 -8.86
C ASN A 186 8.26 -1.25 -8.02
N ASP A 187 8.00 0.05 -7.87
CA ASP A 187 9.02 0.95 -7.30
C ASP A 187 8.82 1.32 -5.82
N PHE A 188 7.62 1.15 -5.26
CA PHE A 188 7.39 1.50 -3.84
C PHE A 188 8.02 0.51 -2.84
N PHE A 189 8.38 -0.70 -3.28
CA PHE A 189 8.93 -1.75 -2.42
C PHE A 189 10.46 -1.75 -2.35
N PHE A 190 11.15 -1.25 -3.38
CA PHE A 190 12.62 -1.22 -3.42
C PHE A 190 13.21 -0.06 -2.61
N ASP A 191 12.62 1.14 -2.68
CA ASP A 191 13.14 2.31 -1.96
C ASP A 191 12.96 2.22 -0.43
N PHE A 192 12.04 1.39 0.06
CA PHE A 192 11.82 1.22 1.50
C PHE A 192 12.78 0.21 2.16
N PHE A 193 13.44 -0.65 1.38
CA PHE A 193 14.33 -1.69 1.92
C PHE A 193 15.71 -1.14 2.33
N ASN A 194 16.15 -0.02 1.76
CA ASN A 194 17.46 0.59 2.05
C ASN A 194 17.48 1.54 3.27
N LEU A 195 16.33 1.88 3.88
CA LEU A 195 16.27 2.91 4.93
C LEU A 195 15.95 2.39 6.35
N VAL A 196 15.84 1.07 6.55
CA VAL A 196 15.48 0.47 7.86
C VAL A 196 16.54 -0.52 8.37
N PHE A 197 17.73 -0.49 7.79
CA PHE A 197 18.94 -1.12 8.33
C PHE A 197 19.94 -0.08 8.92
N GLU A 198 19.49 1.14 9.21
CA GLU A 198 20.13 2.05 10.17
C GLU A 198 19.25 2.28 11.41
#